data_AF-A0A925X7W9-F1
#
_entry.id   AF-A0A925X7W9-F1
#
_cell.length_a   1.000
_cell.length_b   1.000
_cell.length_c   1.000
_cell.angle_alpha   90.00
_cell.angle_beta   90.00
_cell.angle_gamma   90.00
#
_symmetry.space_group_name_H-M   'P 1'
#
loop_
_entity.id
_entity.type
_entity.pdbx_description
1 polymer ?
#
loop_
_entity_poly.entity_id
_entity_poly.type
_entity_poly.pdbx_seq_one_letter_code
_entity_poly.pdbx_strand_id
1 'polypeptide(L)' 'MAISKKSATKKTAKKSPAKKNKLGVKNSLVNNINAHKKDGDSKPKKKSSISKKSYKDMENNWDQ' A
#
# COMPACT_ATOMS: atom_id res chain seq x y z
N MET A 1 -15.58 -27.38 41.52
CA MET A 1 -16.36 -27.06 40.30
C MET A 1 -15.52 -26.14 39.43
N ALA A 2 -15.07 -26.64 38.27
CA ALA A 2 -14.13 -25.92 37.40
C ALA A 2 -14.84 -24.77 36.66
N ILE A 3 -14.31 -23.54 36.80
CA ILE A 3 -14.84 -22.36 36.11
C ILE A 3 -14.28 -22.35 34.69
N SER A 4 -15.13 -22.67 33.72
CA SER A 4 -14.81 -22.61 32.30
C SER A 4 -14.68 -21.16 31.84
N LYS A 5 -13.46 -20.75 31.46
CA LYS A 5 -13.22 -19.44 30.83
C LYS A 5 -13.83 -19.46 29.43
N LYS A 6 -15.05 -18.94 29.32
CA LYS A 6 -15.74 -18.73 28.04
C LYS A 6 -14.92 -17.77 27.17
N SER A 7 -14.46 -18.27 26.04
CA SER A 7 -13.61 -17.59 25.07
C SER A 7 -14.28 -16.33 24.53
N ALA A 8 -13.57 -15.20 24.64
CA ALA A 8 -13.99 -13.95 24.03
C ALA A 8 -13.97 -14.11 22.50
N THR A 9 -15.14 -14.05 21.87
CA THR A 9 -15.28 -13.98 20.42
C THR A 9 -14.63 -12.70 19.92
N LYS A 10 -13.49 -12.83 19.24
CA LYS A 10 -12.75 -11.75 18.61
C LYS A 10 -13.66 -11.08 17.58
N LYS A 11 -14.21 -9.89 17.90
CA LYS A 11 -14.97 -9.07 16.94
C LYS A 11 -14.08 -8.85 15.72
N THR A 12 -14.44 -9.42 14.58
CA THR A 12 -13.79 -9.11 13.31
C THR A 12 -14.08 -7.66 12.99
N ALA A 13 -13.04 -6.82 12.93
CA ALA A 13 -13.18 -5.43 12.57
C ALA A 13 -13.81 -5.35 11.16
N LYS A 14 -15.00 -4.75 11.05
CA LYS A 14 -15.59 -4.41 9.76
C LYS A 14 -14.58 -3.53 9.01
N LYS A 15 -14.02 -4.02 7.91
CA LYS A 15 -13.18 -3.22 7.02
C LYS A 15 -14.00 -2.00 6.58
N SER A 16 -13.59 -0.81 6.99
CA SER A 16 -14.21 0.43 6.54
C SER A 16 -14.24 0.47 5.02
N PRO A 17 -15.28 1.03 4.39
CA PRO A 17 -15.30 1.19 2.94
C PRO A 17 -14.04 1.94 2.52
N ALA A 18 -13.29 1.41 1.56
CA ALA A 18 -11.98 1.99 1.26
C ALA A 18 -12.15 3.46 0.85
N LYS A 19 -11.45 4.33 1.59
CA LYS A 19 -11.55 5.79 1.52
C LYS A 19 -11.33 6.22 0.06
N LYS A 20 -12.39 6.69 -0.59
CA LYS A 20 -12.31 7.32 -1.90
C LYS A 20 -11.75 8.72 -1.71
N ASN A 21 -10.89 9.17 -2.62
CA ASN A 21 -10.36 10.54 -2.63
C ASN A 21 -11.44 11.52 -3.14
N LYS A 22 -11.11 12.82 -3.16
CA LYS A 22 -12.00 13.91 -3.63
C LYS A 22 -12.48 13.74 -5.08
N LEU A 23 -11.84 12.88 -5.88
CA LEU A 23 -12.20 12.57 -7.27
C LEU A 23 -13.03 11.28 -7.40
N GLY A 24 -13.39 10.63 -6.29
CA GLY A 24 -14.23 9.42 -6.28
C GLY A 24 -13.53 8.13 -6.72
N VAL A 25 -12.26 8.17 -7.11
CA VAL A 25 -11.50 7.02 -7.62
C VAL A 25 -10.67 6.38 -6.51
N LYS A 26 -10.88 5.09 -6.25
CA LYS A 26 -9.98 4.32 -5.37
C LYS A 26 -8.64 4.17 -6.09
N ASN A 27 -7.55 4.68 -5.49
CA ASN A 27 -6.18 4.38 -5.90
C ASN A 27 -5.81 4.86 -7.33
N SER A 28 -6.31 6.02 -7.77
CA SER A 28 -5.84 6.62 -9.02
C SER A 28 -4.35 6.99 -8.91
N LEU A 29 -3.55 6.51 -9.86
CA LEU A 29 -2.11 6.80 -9.96
C LEU A 29 -1.85 8.31 -9.96
N VAL A 30 -2.61 9.07 -10.76
CA VAL A 30 -2.46 10.52 -10.88
C VAL A 30 -2.73 11.21 -9.54
N ASN A 31 -3.73 10.75 -8.79
CA ASN A 31 -4.03 11.33 -7.48
C ASN A 31 -2.95 11.02 -6.45
N ASN A 32 -2.40 9.79 -6.44
CA ASN A 32 -1.31 9.45 -5.53
C ASN A 32 -0.07 10.29 -5.83
N ILE A 33 0.28 10.45 -7.12
CA ILE A 33 1.39 11.32 -7.54
C ILE A 33 1.15 12.75 -7.07
N ASN A 34 -0.04 13.31 -7.30
CA ASN A 34 -0.35 14.68 -6.88
C ASN A 34 -0.39 14.87 -5.35
N ALA A 35 -0.84 13.86 -4.60
CA ALA A 35 -0.78 13.87 -3.14
C ALA A 35 0.68 13.94 -2.68
N HIS A 36 1.53 13.02 -3.13
CA HIS A 36 2.96 13.01 -2.79
C HIS A 36 3.71 14.29 -3.23
N LYS A 37 3.30 14.89 -4.35
CA LYS A 37 3.84 16.20 -4.79
C LYS A 37 3.44 17.34 -3.86
N LYS A 38 2.21 17.34 -3.34
CA LYS A 38 1.72 18.35 -2.38
C LYS A 38 2.32 18.15 -0.99
N ASP A 39 2.45 16.89 -0.57
CA ASP A 39 3.01 16.51 0.73
C ASP A 39 4.55 16.67 0.76
N GLY A 40 5.19 16.81 -0.41
CA GLY A 40 6.63 17.03 -0.54
C GLY A 40 7.48 15.79 -0.27
N ASP A 41 6.87 14.62 -0.13
CA ASP A 41 7.53 13.34 0.16
C ASP A 41 7.88 12.54 -1.12
N SER A 42 7.73 13.18 -2.29
CA SER A 42 8.15 12.61 -3.57
C SER A 42 9.63 12.21 -3.54
N LYS A 43 9.88 10.91 -3.72
CA LYS A 43 11.24 10.37 -3.66
C LYS A 43 12.06 10.87 -4.86
N PRO A 44 13.24 11.48 -4.64
CA PRO A 44 14.14 11.82 -5.75
C PRO A 44 14.66 10.52 -6.39
N LYS A 45 15.03 10.55 -7.67
CA LYS A 45 15.53 9.35 -8.40
C LYS A 45 16.67 8.63 -7.67
N LYS A 46 17.54 9.37 -6.97
CA LYS A 46 18.63 8.83 -6.14
C LYS A 46 18.17 7.95 -4.97
N LYS A 47 16.92 8.10 -4.51
CA LYS A 47 16.27 7.28 -3.45
C LYS A 47 15.33 6.23 -4.05
N SER A 48 15.70 5.70 -5.21
CA SER A 48 15.04 4.55 -5.84
C SER A 48 14.78 3.44 -4.81
N SER A 49 13.56 2.91 -4.79
CA SER A 49 13.22 1.72 -4.00
C SER A 49 13.65 0.41 -4.67
N ILE A 50 14.11 0.48 -5.93
CA ILE A 50 14.59 -0.67 -6.69
C ILE A 50 16.12 -0.70 -6.58
N SER A 51 16.63 -1.82 -6.08
CA SER A 51 18.08 -2.08 -6.02
C SER A 51 18.64 -2.32 -7.42
N LYS A 52 19.95 -2.11 -7.62
CA LYS A 52 20.62 -2.43 -8.89
C LYS A 52 20.43 -3.89 -9.31
N LYS A 53 20.43 -4.81 -8.33
CA LYS A 53 20.20 -6.24 -8.61
C LYS A 53 18.78 -6.47 -9.11
N SER A 54 17.79 -5.93 -8.41
CA SER A 54 16.38 -6.05 -8.78
C SER A 54 16.09 -5.45 -10.17
N TYR A 55 16.78 -4.37 -10.54
CA TYR A 55 16.67 -3.78 -11.87
C TYR A 55 17.18 -4.73 -12.96
N LYS A 56 18.37 -5.33 -12.77
CA LYS A 56 18.94 -6.32 -13.71
C LYS A 56 18.04 -7.54 -13.87
N ASP A 57 17.47 -8.04 -12.78
CA ASP A 57 16.55 -9.19 -12.81
C ASP A 57 15.28 -8.86 -13.64
N MET A 58 14.79 -7.63 -13.61
CA MET A 58 13.67 -7.18 -14.44
C MET A 58 14.06 -7.01 -15.92
N GLU A 59 15.23 -6.41 -16.19
CA GLU A 59 15.77 -6.17 -17.53
C GLU A 59 15.98 -7.47 -18.31
N ASN A 60 16.50 -8.51 -17.65
CA ASN A 60 16.69 -9.84 -18.26
C ASN A 60 15.37 -10.52 -18.71
N ASN A 61 14.23 -10.10 -18.16
CA ASN A 61 12.91 -10.64 -18.49
C ASN A 61 12.06 -9.66 -19.30
N TRP A 62 12.67 -8.61 -19.88
CA TRP A 62 11.91 -7.55 -20.54
C TRP A 62 11.47 -7.91 -21.97
N ASP A 63 12.20 -8.81 -22.63
CA ASP A 63 11.95 -9.30 -24.00
C ASP A 63 11.23 -10.67 -24.05
N GLN A 64 10.63 -11.11 -22.94
CA GLN A 64 9.86 -12.37 -22.84
C GLN A 64 8.38 -12.15 -23.16
#